data_AF-A0A2P5FHP7-F1
#
_entry.id   AF-A0A2P5FHP7-F1
#
_cell.length_a   1.000
_cell.length_b   1.000
_cell.length_c   1.000
_cell.angle_alpha   90.00
_cell.angle_beta   90.00
_cell.angle_gamma   90.00
#
_symmetry.space_group_name_H-M   'P 1'
#
loop_
_entity.id
_entity.type
_entity.pdbx_description
1 polymer ?
#
loop_
_entity_poly.entity_id
_entity_poly.type
_entity_poly.pdbx_seq_one_letter_code
_entity_poly.pdbx_strand_id
1 'polypeptide(L)'
;VTILAKLERIFPLAFFDIMVHLILHLPEEAILGGPVHFRWMYSIERAMGVYKQYVRNRARPEGSIAEAYVVNEALTFCSMYLRGVKTRFNQPNRNEIVFVTQPNRVLSVFKSAGHPLGKKDIVILNSSDRLKAEWYIMNNCPEIQKYLDEHMRELEAKGGINLERQQEAEFLAWFKSR
;
A
#
# COMPACT_ATOMS: atom_id res chain seq x y z
N VAL A 1 0.29 -14.99 -17.97
CA VAL A 1 -0.05 -15.39 -19.37
C VAL A 1 -0.93 -16.64 -19.46
N THR A 2 -0.85 -17.61 -18.54
CA THR A 2 -1.66 -18.85 -18.57
C THR A 2 -3.15 -18.70 -18.23
N ILE A 3 -3.54 -17.59 -17.58
CA ILE A 3 -4.94 -17.33 -17.16
C ILE A 3 -5.78 -16.82 -18.34
N LEU A 4 -5.21 -15.96 -19.19
CA LEU A 4 -5.90 -15.38 -20.36
C LEU A 4 -6.31 -16.46 -21.37
N ALA A 5 -5.38 -17.37 -21.70
CA ALA A 5 -5.62 -18.46 -22.66
C ALA A 5 -6.70 -19.46 -22.21
N LYS A 6 -6.95 -19.60 -20.90
CA LYS A 6 -8.03 -20.45 -20.37
C LYS A 6 -9.38 -19.75 -20.40
N LEU A 7 -9.41 -18.43 -20.20
CA LEU A 7 -10.64 -17.63 -20.27
C LEU A 7 -11.11 -17.44 -21.71
N GLU A 8 -10.20 -17.38 -22.68
CA GLU A 8 -10.51 -17.23 -24.12
C GLU A 8 -11.31 -18.41 -24.70
N ARG A 9 -11.26 -19.58 -24.04
CA ARG A 9 -12.12 -20.72 -24.37
C ARG A 9 -13.57 -20.59 -23.88
N ILE A 10 -13.83 -19.70 -22.92
CA ILE A 10 -15.13 -19.58 -22.23
C ILE A 10 -15.88 -18.33 -22.68
N PHE A 11 -15.16 -17.23 -22.95
CA PHE A 11 -15.76 -15.94 -23.30
C PHE A 11 -15.50 -15.56 -24.76
N PRO A 12 -16.43 -14.86 -25.44
CA PRO A 12 -16.25 -14.41 -26.81
C PRO A 12 -15.07 -13.44 -26.93
N LEU A 13 -14.43 -13.37 -28.12
CA LEU A 13 -13.27 -12.50 -28.37
C LEU A 13 -13.51 -11.02 -27.98
N ALA A 14 -14.76 -10.54 -28.09
CA ALA A 14 -15.16 -9.20 -27.68
C ALA A 14 -15.06 -8.93 -26.17
N PHE A 15 -14.94 -9.99 -25.35
CA PHE A 15 -14.72 -9.89 -23.90
C PHE A 15 -13.25 -9.59 -23.55
N PHE A 16 -12.31 -9.79 -24.49
CA PHE A 16 -10.89 -9.50 -24.31
C PHE A 16 -10.53 -8.14 -24.89
N ASP A 17 -11.34 -7.13 -24.61
CA ASP A 17 -10.95 -5.76 -24.87
C ASP A 17 -9.91 -5.28 -23.84
N ILE A 18 -9.26 -4.15 -24.15
CA ILE A 18 -8.28 -3.51 -23.26
C ILE A 18 -8.88 -3.20 -21.88
N MET A 19 -10.20 -3.03 -21.77
CA MET A 19 -10.88 -2.64 -20.54
C MET A 19 -10.94 -3.81 -19.53
N VAL A 20 -11.22 -5.03 -19.98
CA VAL A 20 -11.22 -6.21 -19.11
C VAL A 20 -9.80 -6.57 -18.66
N HIS A 21 -8.82 -6.44 -19.55
CA HIS A 21 -7.41 -6.66 -19.19
C HIS A 21 -6.94 -5.66 -18.13
N LEU A 22 -7.32 -4.38 -18.29
CA LEU A 22 -6.96 -3.34 -17.33
C LEU A 22 -7.49 -3.63 -15.94
N ILE A 23 -8.75 -4.06 -15.80
CA ILE A 23 -9.36 -4.37 -14.49
C ILE A 23 -8.67 -5.56 -13.80
N LEU A 24 -8.23 -6.56 -14.55
CA LEU A 24 -7.53 -7.73 -13.99
C LEU A 24 -6.10 -7.42 -13.58
N HIS A 25 -5.39 -6.59 -14.34
CA HIS A 25 -4.00 -6.24 -14.07
C HIS A 25 -3.86 -5.05 -13.11
N LEU A 26 -4.87 -4.17 -13.00
CA LEU A 26 -4.83 -3.00 -12.11
C LEU A 26 -4.46 -3.36 -10.66
N PRO A 27 -5.04 -4.40 -10.03
CA PRO A 27 -4.74 -4.74 -8.64
C PRO A 27 -3.28 -5.19 -8.48
N GLU A 28 -2.79 -6.04 -9.39
CA GLU A 28 -1.42 -6.53 -9.36
C GLU A 28 -0.42 -5.41 -9.67
N GLU A 29 -0.72 -4.56 -10.66
CA GLU A 29 0.07 -3.38 -10.99
C GLU A 29 0.05 -2.32 -9.88
N ALA A 30 -1.04 -2.19 -9.13
CA ALA A 30 -1.15 -1.28 -7.98
C ALA A 30 -0.39 -1.82 -6.76
N ILE A 31 -0.39 -3.15 -6.54
CA ILE A 31 0.40 -3.81 -5.51
C ILE A 31 1.90 -3.65 -5.81
N LEU A 32 2.31 -3.88 -7.07
CA LEU A 32 3.71 -3.82 -7.48
C LEU A 32 4.23 -2.38 -7.63
N GLY A 33 3.42 -1.49 -8.19
CA GLY A 33 3.85 -0.15 -8.61
C GLY A 33 3.30 1.00 -7.79
N GLY A 34 2.40 0.74 -6.83
CA GLY A 34 1.67 1.76 -6.10
C GLY A 34 0.58 2.43 -6.95
N PRO A 35 -0.02 3.53 -6.47
CA PRO A 35 -1.17 4.16 -7.11
C PRO A 35 -0.95 4.55 -8.58
N VAL A 36 -1.91 4.22 -9.43
CA VAL A 36 -1.89 4.41 -10.89
C VAL A 36 -1.56 5.84 -11.32
N HIS A 37 -1.98 6.86 -10.55
CA HIS A 37 -1.72 8.27 -10.85
C HIS A 37 -0.23 8.64 -10.87
N PHE A 38 0.63 7.89 -10.16
CA PHE A 38 2.09 8.11 -10.22
C PHE A 38 2.75 7.41 -11.42
N ARG A 39 2.03 6.53 -12.13
CA ARG A 39 2.53 5.76 -13.28
C ARG A 39 1.93 6.20 -14.62
N TRP A 40 0.86 7.01 -14.60
CA TRP A 40 0.14 7.56 -15.76
C TRP A 40 0.91 8.53 -16.65
N MET A 41 2.17 8.80 -16.35
CA MET A 41 3.05 9.60 -17.20
C MET A 41 3.77 8.69 -18.20
N TYR A 42 3.82 9.05 -19.47
CA TYR A 42 4.54 8.25 -20.47
C TYR A 42 6.03 8.18 -20.13
N SER A 43 6.71 7.09 -20.52
CA SER A 43 8.15 6.91 -20.21
C SER A 43 9.02 8.07 -20.72
N ILE A 44 8.64 8.68 -21.84
CA ILE A 44 9.30 9.86 -22.40
C ILE A 44 9.10 11.08 -21.50
N GLU A 45 7.88 11.33 -21.02
CA GLU A 45 7.58 12.46 -20.14
C GLU A 45 8.32 12.36 -18.80
N ARG A 46 8.45 11.15 -18.24
CA ARG A 46 9.29 10.91 -17.06
C ARG A 46 10.75 11.24 -17.31
N ALA A 47 11.30 10.80 -18.44
CA ALA A 47 12.69 11.11 -18.82
C ALA A 47 12.89 12.63 -18.98
N MET A 48 11.94 13.32 -19.61
CA MET A 48 11.97 14.78 -19.72
C MET A 48 11.91 15.48 -18.36
N GLY A 49 11.14 14.94 -17.40
CA GLY A 49 11.13 15.43 -16.02
C GLY A 49 12.50 15.35 -15.33
N VAL A 50 13.29 14.31 -15.62
CA VAL A 50 14.68 14.16 -15.15
C VAL A 50 15.61 15.14 -15.87
N TYR A 51 15.56 15.20 -17.21
CA TYR A 51 16.42 16.09 -17.99
C TYR A 51 16.19 17.57 -17.68
N LYS A 52 14.95 17.95 -17.32
CA LYS A 52 14.66 19.31 -16.85
C LYS A 52 15.48 19.69 -15.61
N GLN A 53 15.80 18.73 -14.74
CA GLN A 53 16.64 18.94 -13.55
C GLN A 53 18.12 19.11 -13.90
N TYR A 54 18.54 18.64 -15.09
CA TYR A 54 19.92 18.75 -15.57
C TYR A 54 20.24 20.13 -16.18
N VAL A 55 19.23 20.95 -16.48
CA VAL A 55 19.40 22.30 -17.03
C VAL A 55 19.86 23.27 -15.92
N ARG A 56 21.17 23.33 -15.69
CA ARG A 56 21.84 24.33 -14.82
C ARG A 56 22.11 25.64 -15.56
N ASN A 57 22.44 25.57 -16.86
CA ASN A 57 22.59 26.74 -17.72
C ASN A 57 21.41 26.88 -18.68
N ARG A 58 20.51 27.83 -18.40
CA ARG A 58 19.32 28.09 -19.24
C ARG A 58 19.65 28.74 -20.58
N ALA A 59 20.82 29.34 -20.75
CA ALA A 59 21.23 29.91 -22.04
C ALA A 59 21.69 28.84 -23.04
N ARG A 60 22.02 27.63 -22.56
CA ARG A 60 22.44 26.47 -23.38
C ARG A 60 21.89 25.17 -22.77
N PRO A 61 20.57 24.94 -22.86
CA PRO A 61 19.92 23.85 -22.14
C PRO A 61 20.37 22.46 -22.63
N GLU A 62 20.57 22.26 -23.93
CA GLU A 62 20.99 20.97 -24.50
C GLU A 62 22.40 20.60 -24.03
N GLY A 63 23.32 21.56 -24.06
CA GLY A 63 24.69 21.38 -23.56
C GLY A 63 24.72 21.07 -22.07
N SER A 64 23.90 21.76 -21.28
CA SER A 64 23.77 21.51 -19.83
C SER A 64 23.21 20.12 -19.54
N ILE A 65 22.25 19.64 -20.33
CA ILE A 65 21.70 18.29 -20.20
C ILE A 65 22.76 17.24 -20.55
N ALA A 66 23.45 17.41 -21.67
CA ALA A 66 24.48 16.48 -22.12
C ALA A 66 25.62 16.34 -21.10
N GLU A 67 26.12 17.45 -20.58
CA GLU A 67 27.18 17.46 -19.55
C GLU A 67 26.74 16.72 -18.29
N ALA A 68 25.57 17.07 -17.75
CA ALA A 68 25.04 16.44 -16.55
C ALA A 68 24.74 14.94 -16.75
N TYR A 69 24.29 14.56 -17.96
CA TYR A 69 24.04 13.17 -18.30
C TYR A 69 25.33 12.34 -18.26
N VAL A 70 26.41 12.83 -18.89
CA VAL A 70 27.73 12.17 -18.87
C VAL A 70 28.24 12.00 -17.44
N VAL A 71 28.15 13.05 -16.61
CA VAL A 71 28.54 12.98 -15.20
C VAL A 71 27.69 11.95 -14.45
N ASN A 72 26.38 11.94 -14.66
CA ASN A 72 25.48 11.00 -14.01
C ASN A 72 25.75 9.54 -14.41
N GLU A 73 26.05 9.26 -15.68
CA GLU A 73 26.45 7.93 -16.13
C GLU A 73 27.78 7.49 -15.51
N ALA A 74 28.80 8.35 -15.52
CA ALA A 74 30.09 8.06 -14.91
C ALA A 74 29.96 7.73 -13.41
N LEU A 75 29.20 8.54 -12.66
CA LEU A 75 28.93 8.30 -11.24
C LEU A 75 28.13 7.02 -11.02
N THR A 76 27.14 6.73 -11.88
CA THR A 76 26.36 5.49 -11.83
C THR A 76 27.27 4.28 -12.03
N PHE A 77 28.18 4.33 -13.00
CA PHE A 77 29.16 3.28 -13.25
C PHE A 77 30.10 3.10 -12.06
N CYS A 78 30.72 4.17 -11.55
CA CYS A 78 31.60 4.10 -10.37
C CYS A 78 30.88 3.51 -9.15
N SER A 79 29.58 3.85 -8.98
CA SER A 79 28.78 3.37 -7.85
C SER A 79 28.62 1.84 -7.80
N MET A 80 28.75 1.14 -8.93
CA MET A 80 28.70 -0.33 -8.95
C MET A 80 29.91 -0.98 -8.26
N TYR A 81 31.02 -0.26 -8.15
CA TYR A 81 32.28 -0.78 -7.62
C TYR A 81 32.59 -0.28 -6.20
N LEU A 82 31.85 0.71 -5.70
CA LEU A 82 32.02 1.24 -4.35
C LEU A 82 31.30 0.36 -3.31
N ARG A 83 32.05 -0.21 -2.36
CA ARG A 83 31.50 -1.00 -1.25
C ARG A 83 31.29 -0.13 -0.01
N GLY A 84 30.22 -0.40 0.74
CA GLY A 84 29.93 0.30 2.00
C GLY A 84 29.39 1.73 1.86
N VAL A 85 29.14 2.20 0.63
CA VAL A 85 28.55 3.51 0.34
C VAL A 85 27.13 3.33 -0.15
N LYS A 86 26.20 4.22 0.24
CA LYS A 86 24.83 4.20 -0.29
C LYS A 86 24.82 4.68 -1.75
N THR A 87 24.31 3.87 -2.66
CA THR A 87 24.23 4.11 -4.11
C THR A 87 22.80 3.92 -4.60
N ARG A 88 22.51 4.32 -5.84
CA ARG A 88 21.19 4.12 -6.45
C ARG A 88 20.78 2.64 -6.55
N PHE A 89 21.76 1.72 -6.53
CA PHE A 89 21.52 0.28 -6.67
C PHE A 89 21.31 -0.45 -5.34
N ASN A 90 21.78 0.12 -4.22
CA ASN A 90 21.62 -0.50 -2.90
C ASN A 90 20.62 0.24 -2.00
N GLN A 91 20.20 1.43 -2.40
CA GLN A 91 19.09 2.10 -1.74
C GLN A 91 17.79 1.46 -2.20
N PRO A 92 16.86 1.23 -1.26
CA PRO A 92 15.53 0.82 -1.64
C PRO A 92 14.90 1.87 -2.55
N ASN A 93 14.05 1.41 -3.47
CA ASN A 93 13.28 2.32 -4.30
C ASN A 93 12.50 3.31 -3.42
N ARG A 94 12.24 4.51 -3.95
CA ARG A 94 11.52 5.57 -3.23
C ARG A 94 10.14 5.13 -2.68
N ASN A 95 9.55 4.11 -3.32
CA ASN A 95 8.27 3.51 -2.93
C ASN A 95 8.42 2.10 -2.33
N GLU A 96 9.63 1.55 -2.23
CA GLU A 96 9.85 0.29 -1.53
C GLU A 96 9.71 0.54 -0.05
N ILE A 97 8.68 -0.07 0.53
CA ILE A 97 8.45 -0.07 1.97
C ILE A 97 9.51 -0.97 2.59
N VAL A 98 10.69 -0.39 2.89
CA VAL A 98 11.65 -1.07 3.75
C VAL A 98 11.13 -0.95 5.16
N PHE A 99 10.47 -2.01 5.62
CA PHE A 99 10.18 -2.22 7.03
C PHE A 99 11.50 -2.43 7.79
N VAL A 100 12.30 -1.37 7.96
CA VAL A 100 13.60 -1.43 8.66
C VAL A 100 13.41 -1.94 10.10
N THR A 101 12.23 -1.71 10.66
CA THR A 101 11.77 -2.31 11.91
C THR A 101 10.25 -2.33 11.87
N GLN A 102 9.61 -3.50 11.85
CA GLN A 102 8.22 -3.56 12.31
C GLN A 102 8.20 -2.97 13.71
N PRO A 103 7.28 -2.03 14.01
CA PRO A 103 7.23 -1.46 15.35
C PRO A 103 6.98 -2.61 16.33
N ASN A 104 7.76 -2.69 17.41
CA ASN A 104 7.60 -3.70 18.44
C ASN A 104 6.29 -3.45 19.22
N ARG A 105 5.17 -3.78 18.59
CA ARG A 105 3.82 -3.65 19.12
C ARG A 105 3.34 -5.02 19.56
N VAL A 106 2.71 -5.06 20.73
CA VAL A 106 2.19 -6.30 21.33
C VAL A 106 1.09 -6.89 20.43
N LEU A 107 0.13 -6.07 20.02
CA LEU A 107 -1.01 -6.49 19.22
C LEU A 107 -0.70 -6.45 17.72
N SER A 108 -1.05 -7.54 17.03
CA SER A 108 -0.86 -7.76 15.60
C SER A 108 -1.52 -6.68 14.72
N VAL A 109 -2.71 -6.21 15.10
CA VAL A 109 -3.45 -5.14 14.40
C VAL A 109 -2.64 -3.83 14.30
N PHE A 110 -1.70 -3.60 15.22
CA PHE A 110 -0.84 -2.41 15.23
C PHE A 110 0.57 -2.66 14.68
N LYS A 111 0.89 -3.88 14.22
CA LYS A 111 2.19 -4.21 13.63
C LYS A 111 2.31 -3.74 12.18
N SER A 112 1.20 -3.42 11.51
CA SER A 112 1.25 -2.87 10.16
C SER A 112 1.88 -1.47 10.19
N ALA A 113 3.03 -1.32 9.54
CA ALA A 113 3.65 -0.02 9.35
C ALA A 113 3.20 0.54 8.01
N GLY A 114 2.14 1.35 8.00
CA GLY A 114 1.83 2.19 6.86
C GLY A 114 2.80 3.37 6.79
N HIS A 115 3.19 3.80 5.58
CA HIS A 115 3.86 5.09 5.40
C HIS A 115 2.79 6.13 5.02
N PRO A 116 2.42 7.07 5.92
CA PRO A 116 1.50 8.13 5.54
C PRO A 116 2.14 8.95 4.41
N LEU A 117 1.41 9.15 3.32
CA LEU A 117 1.81 9.99 2.19
C LEU A 117 1.04 11.31 2.26
N GLY A 118 1.75 12.43 2.19
CA GLY A 118 1.15 13.76 2.13
C GLY A 118 0.94 14.43 3.49
N LYS A 119 0.09 15.47 3.49
CA LYS A 119 -0.19 16.27 4.68
C LYS A 119 -1.10 15.49 5.63
N LYS A 120 -0.77 15.52 6.93
CA LYS A 120 -1.59 14.95 7.98
C LYS A 120 -2.74 15.90 8.31
N ASP A 121 -3.97 15.46 8.08
CA ASP A 121 -5.15 16.08 8.67
C ASP A 121 -5.58 15.26 9.89
N ILE A 122 -5.68 15.94 11.04
CA ILE A 122 -6.14 15.30 12.28
C ILE A 122 -7.65 15.43 12.32
N VAL A 123 -8.34 14.31 12.18
CA VAL A 123 -9.79 14.22 12.33
C VAL A 123 -10.10 13.72 13.75
N ILE A 124 -10.96 14.44 14.47
CA ILE A 124 -11.49 13.99 15.74
C ILE A 124 -12.72 13.13 15.44
N LEU A 125 -12.68 11.86 15.82
CA LEU A 125 -13.81 10.95 15.64
C LEU A 125 -14.95 11.32 16.59
N ASN A 126 -16.19 11.29 16.07
CA ASN A 126 -17.38 11.36 16.92
C ASN A 126 -17.54 10.05 17.73
N SER A 127 -18.47 10.03 18.69
CA SER A 127 -18.70 8.86 19.56
C SER A 127 -19.07 7.59 18.79
N SER A 128 -19.92 7.70 17.76
CA SER A 128 -20.34 6.58 16.91
C SER A 128 -19.16 5.98 16.12
N ASP A 129 -18.37 6.83 15.46
CA ASP A 129 -17.25 6.43 14.62
C ASP A 129 -16.12 5.86 15.48
N ARG A 130 -15.95 6.38 16.69
CA ARG A 130 -15.04 5.82 17.67
C ARG A 130 -15.44 4.40 18.08
N LEU A 131 -16.72 4.15 18.38
CA LEU A 131 -17.20 2.80 18.73
C LEU A 131 -16.99 1.82 17.57
N LYS A 132 -17.28 2.23 16.34
CA LYS A 132 -17.03 1.41 15.14
C LYS A 132 -15.54 1.12 14.95
N ALA A 133 -14.68 2.11 15.16
CA ALA A 133 -13.23 1.94 15.08
C ALA A 133 -12.72 0.98 16.16
N GLU A 134 -13.19 1.13 17.40
CA GLU A 134 -12.86 0.22 18.50
C GLU A 134 -13.31 -1.21 18.20
N TRP A 135 -14.55 -1.42 17.73
CA TRP A 135 -15.04 -2.73 17.29
C TRP A 135 -14.19 -3.32 16.15
N TYR A 136 -13.88 -2.52 15.13
CA TYR A 136 -13.04 -2.95 14.01
C TYR A 136 -11.67 -3.43 14.50
N ILE A 137 -11.04 -2.72 15.42
CA ILE A 137 -9.76 -3.12 16.02
C ILE A 137 -9.90 -4.46 16.74
N MET A 138 -10.94 -4.64 17.56
CA MET A 138 -11.16 -5.87 18.34
C MET A 138 -11.43 -7.08 17.42
N ASN A 139 -12.31 -6.91 16.44
CA ASN A 139 -12.75 -7.97 15.53
C ASN A 139 -11.63 -8.43 14.57
N ASN A 140 -10.66 -7.56 14.28
CA ASN A 140 -9.50 -7.88 13.44
C ASN A 140 -8.24 -8.20 14.25
N CYS A 141 -8.36 -8.44 15.56
CA CYS A 141 -7.24 -8.77 16.44
C CYS A 141 -7.27 -10.28 16.79
N PRO A 142 -6.41 -11.12 16.17
CA PRO A 142 -6.27 -12.53 16.48
C PRO A 142 -6.11 -12.83 17.97
N GLU A 143 -5.41 -11.96 18.71
CA GLU A 143 -5.17 -12.10 20.13
C GLU A 143 -6.46 -12.01 20.98
N ILE A 144 -7.52 -11.42 20.43
CA ILE A 144 -8.81 -11.19 21.09
C ILE A 144 -9.85 -12.24 20.66
N GLN A 145 -9.58 -13.01 19.61
CA GLN A 145 -10.51 -13.99 19.04
C GLN A 145 -11.11 -14.95 20.08
N LYS A 146 -10.29 -15.43 21.03
CA LYS A 146 -10.76 -16.30 22.11
C LYS A 146 -11.92 -15.68 22.90
N TYR A 147 -11.85 -14.39 23.19
CA TYR A 147 -12.89 -13.69 23.95
C TYR A 147 -14.13 -13.43 23.11
N LEU A 148 -13.98 -13.18 21.81
CA LEU A 148 -15.09 -13.08 20.88
C LEU A 148 -15.88 -14.39 20.85
N ASP A 149 -15.20 -15.53 20.75
CA ASP A 149 -15.83 -16.85 20.74
C ASP A 149 -16.55 -17.15 22.07
N GLU A 150 -15.95 -16.78 23.21
CA GLU A 150 -16.57 -16.92 24.54
C GLU A 150 -17.86 -16.09 24.67
N HIS A 151 -17.83 -14.82 24.26
CA HIS A 151 -19.01 -13.96 24.30
C HIS A 151 -20.11 -14.46 23.36
N MET A 152 -19.74 -14.98 22.18
CA MET A 152 -20.69 -15.54 21.22
C MET A 152 -21.43 -16.74 21.81
N ARG A 153 -20.74 -17.64 22.51
CA ARG A 153 -21.36 -18.78 23.21
C ARG A 153 -22.32 -18.32 24.32
N GLU A 154 -21.99 -17.25 25.05
CA GLU A 154 -22.87 -16.67 26.07
C GLU A 154 -24.15 -16.07 25.46
N LEU A 155 -24.05 -15.45 24.28
CA LEU A 155 -25.20 -14.92 23.55
C LEU A 155 -26.09 -16.04 22.97
N GLU A 156 -25.47 -17.11 22.44
CA GLU A 156 -26.19 -18.31 21.98
C GLU A 156 -26.97 -18.97 23.12
N ALA A 157 -26.37 -19.09 24.31
CA ALA A 157 -27.03 -19.63 25.49
C ALA A 157 -28.22 -18.78 25.97
N LYS A 158 -28.22 -17.47 25.69
CA LYS A 158 -29.33 -16.54 25.99
C LYS A 158 -30.43 -16.57 24.94
N GLY A 159 -30.24 -17.24 23.80
CA GLY A 159 -31.24 -17.35 22.73
C GLY A 159 -31.47 -16.06 21.94
N GLY A 160 -30.42 -15.26 21.74
CA GLY A 160 -30.50 -13.97 21.03
C GLY A 160 -30.85 -14.09 19.54
N ILE A 161 -31.60 -13.11 19.01
CA ILE A 161 -31.84 -12.93 17.58
C ILE A 161 -30.83 -11.89 17.06
N ASN A 162 -30.11 -12.19 15.96
CA ASN A 162 -29.00 -11.41 15.42
C ASN A 162 -27.77 -11.30 16.35
N LEU A 163 -27.17 -12.45 16.65
CA LEU A 163 -26.01 -12.61 17.51
C LEU A 163 -24.84 -11.68 17.13
N GLU A 164 -24.56 -11.49 15.84
CA GLU A 164 -23.46 -10.62 15.38
C GLU A 164 -23.64 -9.15 15.76
N ARG A 165 -24.85 -8.61 15.60
CA ARG A 165 -25.15 -7.20 15.97
C ARG A 165 -25.15 -7.01 17.48
N GLN A 166 -25.65 -8.00 18.22
CA GLN A 166 -25.58 -7.97 19.69
C GLN A 166 -24.13 -8.05 20.17
N GLN A 167 -23.32 -8.90 19.55
CA GLN A 167 -21.90 -8.99 19.84
C GLN A 167 -21.18 -7.68 19.57
N GLU A 168 -21.38 -7.05 18.41
CA GLU A 168 -20.78 -5.74 18.10
C GLU A 168 -21.14 -4.66 19.13
N ALA A 169 -22.39 -4.63 19.60
CA ALA A 169 -22.87 -3.63 20.54
C ALA A 169 -22.41 -3.87 22.00
N GLU A 170 -22.43 -5.13 22.45
CA GLU A 170 -22.25 -5.49 23.87
C GLU A 170 -20.81 -5.93 24.20
N PHE A 171 -20.05 -6.42 23.22
CA PHE A 171 -18.73 -7.02 23.45
C PHE A 171 -17.77 -6.06 24.14
N LEU A 172 -17.74 -4.78 23.74
CA LEU A 172 -16.86 -3.77 24.35
C LEU A 172 -17.15 -3.55 25.84
N ALA A 173 -18.42 -3.59 26.23
CA ALA A 173 -18.83 -3.43 27.63
C ALA A 173 -18.52 -4.72 28.42
N TRP A 174 -18.87 -5.87 27.85
CA TRP A 174 -18.61 -7.19 28.44
C TRP A 174 -17.12 -7.47 28.64
N PHE A 175 -16.29 -7.11 27.66
CA PHE A 175 -14.84 -7.32 27.73
C PHE A 175 -14.17 -6.42 28.77
N LYS A 176 -14.71 -5.21 29.03
CA LYS A 176 -14.22 -4.32 30.09
C LYS A 176 -14.55 -4.80 31.50
N SER A 177 -15.64 -5.56 31.65
CA SER A 177 -16.10 -6.06 32.94
C SER A 177 -15.41 -7.34 33.42
N ARG A 178 -14.45 -7.85 32.64
CA ARG A 178 -13.78 -9.13 32.85
C ARG A 178 -12.30 -8.93 33.16
#